data_AF-A0A6A5G7M1-F1
#
_entry.id   AF-A0A6A5G7M1-F1
#
_cell.length_a   1.000
_cell.length_b   1.000
_cell.length_c   1.000
_cell.angle_alpha   90.00
_cell.angle_beta   90.00
_cell.angle_gamma   90.00
#
_symmetry.space_group_name_H-M   'P 1'
#
loop_
_entity.id
_entity.type
_entity.pdbx_description
1 polymer ?
#
loop_
_entity_poly.entity_id
_entity_poly.type
_entity_poly.pdbx_seq_one_letter_code
_entity_poly.pdbx_strand_id
1 'polypeptide(L)'
;MISSLAFIFLVFVHFSNAQQCSTPQTLYNCYISYLGKYGVVPDDGYLPRSEFLLTQMTTHGLPVICKDFDELTSCIGAAATYCVSFNVFYSYANGRDPQREALAYLQNHAFFEFACGNGKDLFMNNIDCLQRSFEQVPLTNRMQQCGQSSLVVNDNSCPATLEVTDCVRQQIVQACGASAGAAACGAATNIERRLDFLDAACLTEMDARCSVCQLQILTSLILLLIHRIIFS
;
A
#
# COMPACT_ATOMS: atom_id res chain seq x y z
N MET A 1 -31.04 -54.31 -17.85
CA MET A 1 -31.72 -53.09 -18.36
C MET A 1 -31.38 -51.94 -17.41
N ILE A 2 -30.65 -50.93 -17.91
CA ILE A 2 -30.75 -49.45 -17.66
C ILE A 2 -30.85 -49.01 -16.17
N SER A 3 -30.09 -48.10 -15.55
CA SER A 3 -29.35 -46.88 -15.93
C SER A 3 -28.44 -46.51 -14.74
N SER A 4 -27.14 -46.21 -14.88
CA SER A 4 -26.54 -44.88 -15.09
C SER A 4 -27.15 -43.70 -14.30
N LEU A 5 -26.26 -42.91 -13.66
CA LEU A 5 -26.40 -41.65 -12.89
C LEU A 5 -26.54 -41.89 -11.36
N ALA A 6 -25.55 -41.62 -10.52
CA ALA A 6 -24.93 -40.31 -10.34
C ALA A 6 -23.46 -40.42 -9.88
N PHE A 7 -22.56 -40.27 -10.84
CA PHE A 7 -21.16 -39.91 -10.62
C PHE A 7 -21.08 -38.41 -10.92
N ILE A 8 -21.52 -37.55 -10.00
CA ILE A 8 -21.49 -36.10 -10.21
C ILE A 8 -21.04 -35.42 -8.90
N PHE A 9 -19.76 -35.07 -8.90
CA PHE A 9 -19.26 -33.79 -8.43
C PHE A 9 -19.68 -33.35 -7.01
N LEU A 10 -18.94 -33.82 -6.01
CA LEU A 10 -18.51 -32.92 -4.95
C LEU A 10 -17.50 -31.93 -5.58
N VAL A 11 -18.02 -30.92 -6.30
CA VAL A 11 -17.29 -29.67 -6.46
C VAL A 11 -17.14 -29.16 -5.03
N PHE A 12 -15.94 -29.28 -4.48
CA PHE A 12 -15.48 -28.34 -3.47
C PHE A 12 -15.60 -26.95 -4.09
N VAL A 13 -16.73 -26.30 -3.86
CA VAL A 13 -16.83 -24.88 -4.09
C VAL A 13 -16.02 -24.28 -2.95
N HIS A 14 -14.74 -24.04 -3.20
CA HIS A 14 -14.01 -23.00 -2.49
C HIS A 14 -14.69 -21.68 -2.83
N PHE A 15 -15.81 -21.41 -2.16
CA PHE A 15 -16.18 -20.04 -1.87
C PHE A 15 -15.10 -19.54 -0.93
N SER A 16 -14.17 -18.76 -1.47
CA SER A 16 -13.36 -17.84 -0.68
C SER A 16 -14.34 -16.98 0.11
N ASN A 17 -14.58 -17.36 1.37
CA ASN A 17 -15.24 -16.50 2.34
C ASN A 17 -14.31 -15.30 2.52
N ALA A 18 -14.49 -14.25 1.73
CA ALA A 18 -14.05 -12.93 2.14
C ALA A 18 -14.73 -12.70 3.49
N GLN A 19 -13.96 -12.73 4.57
CA GLN A 19 -14.46 -12.49 5.92
C GLN A 19 -15.14 -11.12 5.90
N GLN A 20 -16.47 -11.11 5.94
CA GLN A 20 -17.24 -9.89 5.82
C GLN A 20 -16.98 -9.04 7.06
N CYS A 21 -16.61 -7.78 6.86
CA CYS A 21 -16.41 -6.83 7.95
C CYS A 21 -17.67 -6.75 8.80
N SER A 22 -17.64 -7.40 9.98
CA SER A 22 -18.77 -7.47 10.90
C SER A 22 -18.98 -6.15 11.66
N THR A 23 -17.96 -5.27 11.64
CA THR A 23 -17.98 -3.97 12.30
C THR A 23 -17.48 -2.84 11.38
N PRO A 24 -18.11 -2.59 10.21
CA PRO A 24 -17.73 -1.46 9.36
C PRO A 24 -17.79 -0.13 10.13
N GLN A 25 -18.71 -0.03 11.08
CA GLN A 25 -18.89 1.15 11.93
C GLN A 25 -17.68 1.40 12.83
N THR A 26 -17.00 0.36 13.30
CA THR A 26 -15.76 0.52 14.09
C THR A 26 -14.68 1.18 13.24
N LEU A 27 -14.50 0.71 11.99
CA LEU A 27 -13.55 1.34 11.07
C LEU A 27 -13.88 2.82 10.86
N TYR A 28 -15.15 3.14 10.56
CA TYR A 28 -15.60 4.52 10.40
C TYR A 28 -15.30 5.36 11.64
N ASN A 29 -15.72 4.92 12.83
CA ASN A 29 -15.53 5.66 14.07
C ASN A 29 -14.05 5.91 14.38
N CYS A 30 -13.19 4.91 14.18
CA CYS A 30 -11.75 5.05 14.37
C CYS A 30 -11.15 6.03 13.37
N TYR A 31 -11.58 5.97 12.10
CA TYR A 31 -11.17 6.94 11.09
C TYR A 31 -11.60 8.35 11.44
N ILE A 32 -12.86 8.59 11.81
CA ILE A 32 -13.30 9.94 12.18
C ILE A 32 -12.50 10.50 13.35
N SER A 33 -12.21 9.69 14.37
CA SER A 33 -11.35 10.10 15.49
C SER A 33 -9.95 10.50 15.01
N TYR A 34 -9.34 9.68 14.13
CA TYR A 34 -8.05 9.95 13.52
C TYR A 34 -8.05 11.24 12.68
N LEU A 35 -9.04 11.40 11.80
CA LEU A 35 -9.19 12.56 10.92
C LEU A 35 -9.46 13.85 11.70
N GLY A 36 -10.17 13.75 12.83
CA GLY A 36 -10.45 14.88 13.73
C GLY A 36 -9.19 15.54 14.30
N LYS A 37 -8.08 14.79 14.42
CA LYS A 37 -6.78 15.34 14.86
C LYS A 37 -6.18 16.31 13.85
N TYR A 38 -6.58 16.22 12.59
CA TYR A 38 -6.19 17.11 11.50
C TYR A 38 -7.25 18.18 11.22
N GLY A 39 -8.19 18.40 12.14
CA GLY A 39 -9.27 19.37 11.97
C GLY A 39 -10.30 18.97 10.92
N VAL A 40 -10.30 17.71 10.49
CA VAL A 40 -11.23 17.21 9.49
C VAL A 40 -12.47 16.62 10.16
N VAL A 41 -13.63 17.18 9.83
CA VAL A 41 -14.93 16.76 10.38
C VAL A 41 -15.71 16.03 9.29
N PRO A 42 -16.33 14.87 9.59
CA PRO A 42 -17.21 14.18 8.63
C PRO A 42 -18.48 14.96 8.35
N ASP A 43 -19.08 14.66 7.21
CA ASP A 43 -20.37 15.19 6.80
C ASP A 43 -21.38 14.04 6.70
N ASP A 44 -22.48 14.12 7.44
CA ASP A 44 -23.62 13.20 7.36
C ASP A 44 -23.32 11.69 7.34
N GLY A 45 -22.35 11.24 8.16
CA GLY A 45 -22.00 9.81 8.26
C GLY A 45 -21.05 9.30 7.17
N TYR A 46 -20.52 10.20 6.33
CA TYR A 46 -19.54 9.90 5.29
C TYR A 46 -18.14 10.38 5.66
N LEU A 47 -17.15 9.71 5.08
CA LEU A 47 -15.78 10.19 5.13
C LEU A 47 -15.65 11.50 4.31
N PRO A 48 -14.88 12.47 4.81
CA PRO A 48 -14.60 13.73 4.11
C PRO A 48 -13.80 13.47 2.82
N ARG A 49 -13.69 14.46 1.95
CA ARG A 49 -12.91 14.29 0.71
C ARG A 49 -11.42 14.11 1.00
N SER A 50 -10.81 13.13 0.34
CA SER A 50 -9.39 12.79 0.49
C SER A 50 -8.43 13.93 0.12
N GLU A 51 -8.81 14.81 -0.81
CA GLU A 51 -8.02 16.00 -1.18
C GLU A 51 -7.81 16.95 0.01
N PHE A 52 -8.86 17.14 0.81
CA PHE A 52 -8.81 18.00 2.00
C PHE A 52 -7.98 17.34 3.09
N LEU A 53 -8.14 16.03 3.29
CA LEU A 53 -7.34 15.26 4.23
C LEU A 53 -5.83 15.38 3.94
N LEU A 54 -5.44 15.12 2.69
CA LEU A 54 -4.03 15.20 2.28
C LEU A 54 -3.44 16.58 2.56
N THR A 55 -4.20 17.64 2.27
CA THR A 55 -3.79 19.03 2.52
C THR A 55 -3.61 19.31 4.01
N GLN A 56 -4.49 18.80 4.88
CA GLN A 56 -4.33 18.98 6.32
C GLN A 56 -3.19 18.13 6.88
N MET A 57 -3.02 16.89 6.41
CA MET A 57 -1.95 16.02 6.92
C MET A 57 -0.56 16.52 6.57
N THR A 58 -0.36 17.12 5.38
CA THR A 58 0.95 17.63 4.96
C THR A 58 1.44 18.82 5.79
N THR A 59 0.57 19.47 6.58
CA THR A 59 1.01 20.47 7.56
C THR A 59 1.68 19.85 8.79
N HIS A 60 1.66 18.53 8.92
CA HIS A 60 2.30 17.77 9.98
C HIS A 60 3.47 16.95 9.44
N GLY A 61 4.53 16.83 10.24
CA GLY A 61 5.64 15.93 9.91
C GLY A 61 5.24 14.47 10.07
N LEU A 62 5.89 13.58 9.30
CA LEU A 62 5.68 12.13 9.37
C LEU A 62 5.71 11.54 10.81
N PRO A 63 6.56 12.01 11.75
CA PRO A 63 6.54 11.49 13.13
C PRO A 63 5.19 11.67 13.84
N VAL A 64 4.54 12.81 13.63
CA VAL A 64 3.22 13.10 14.21
C VAL A 64 2.17 12.22 13.54
N ILE A 65 2.20 12.15 12.22
CA ILE A 65 1.27 11.32 11.44
C ILE A 65 1.36 9.86 11.87
N CYS A 66 2.58 9.33 12.05
CA CYS A 66 2.76 7.95 12.47
C CYS A 66 2.27 7.67 13.88
N LYS A 67 2.48 8.59 14.82
CA LYS A 67 1.89 8.47 16.16
C LYS A 67 0.35 8.37 16.07
N ASP A 68 -0.26 9.24 15.28
CA ASP A 68 -1.72 9.25 15.14
C ASP A 68 -2.24 8.02 14.39
N PHE A 69 -1.48 7.51 13.43
CA PHE A 69 -1.79 6.30 12.68
C PHE A 69 -1.65 5.03 13.56
N ASP A 70 -0.69 4.99 14.48
CA ASP A 70 -0.57 3.93 15.49
C ASP A 70 -1.83 3.89 16.39
N GLU A 71 -2.37 5.05 16.74
CA GLU A 71 -3.64 5.14 17.49
C GLU A 71 -4.84 4.69 16.65
N LEU A 72 -4.88 5.03 15.35
CA LEU A 72 -5.89 4.55 14.41
C LEU A 72 -5.87 3.01 14.31
N THR A 73 -4.70 2.43 14.06
CA THR A 73 -4.55 0.97 13.91
C THR A 73 -4.85 0.25 15.23
N SER A 74 -4.49 0.83 16.37
CA SER A 74 -4.89 0.32 17.69
C SER A 74 -6.41 0.34 17.90
N CYS A 75 -7.09 1.41 17.48
CA CYS A 75 -8.55 1.52 17.55
C CYS A 75 -9.25 0.47 16.67
N ILE A 76 -8.75 0.26 15.45
CA ILE A 76 -9.31 -0.75 14.51
C ILE A 76 -9.02 -2.17 15.03
N GLY A 77 -7.82 -2.39 15.57
CA GLY A 77 -7.39 -3.68 16.11
C GLY A 77 -7.40 -4.80 15.07
N ALA A 78 -7.87 -5.99 15.47
CA ALA A 78 -7.93 -7.17 14.61
C ALA A 78 -8.83 -6.99 13.37
N ALA A 79 -9.69 -5.97 13.34
CA ALA A 79 -10.52 -5.67 12.17
C ALA A 79 -9.69 -5.18 10.97
N ALA A 80 -8.44 -4.74 11.15
CA ALA A 80 -7.63 -4.18 10.08
C ALA A 80 -7.35 -5.18 8.94
N THR A 81 -7.39 -6.48 9.22
CA THR A 81 -7.11 -7.55 8.24
C THR A 81 -8.29 -7.81 7.29
N TYR A 82 -9.51 -7.47 7.67
CA TYR A 82 -10.72 -7.77 6.88
C TYR A 82 -11.64 -6.57 6.64
N CYS A 83 -11.49 -5.48 7.40
CA CYS A 83 -12.28 -4.25 7.24
C CYS A 83 -11.58 -3.16 6.44
N VAL A 84 -10.25 -3.10 6.41
CA VAL A 84 -9.52 -2.13 5.58
C VAL A 84 -9.49 -2.64 4.15
N SER A 85 -10.52 -2.31 3.38
CA SER A 85 -10.67 -2.70 1.99
C SER A 85 -11.39 -1.62 1.18
N PHE A 86 -11.25 -1.71 -0.15
CA PHE A 86 -11.94 -0.80 -1.08
C PHE A 86 -13.44 -0.74 -0.82
N ASN A 87 -14.10 -1.89 -0.63
CA ASN A 87 -15.55 -1.98 -0.46
C ASN A 87 -16.04 -1.28 0.82
N VAL A 88 -15.28 -1.35 1.91
CA VAL A 88 -15.65 -0.68 3.16
C VAL A 88 -15.47 0.83 3.02
N PHE A 89 -14.36 1.29 2.45
CA PHE A 89 -14.21 2.74 2.18
C PHE A 89 -15.27 3.25 1.20
N TYR A 90 -15.65 2.46 0.20
CA TYR A 90 -16.72 2.78 -0.74
C TYR A 90 -18.07 2.98 -0.03
N SER A 91 -18.39 2.21 1.00
CA SER A 91 -19.63 2.41 1.78
C SER A 91 -19.69 3.73 2.56
N TYR A 92 -18.55 4.37 2.77
CA TYR A 92 -18.44 5.67 3.45
C TYR A 92 -18.00 6.81 2.52
N ALA A 93 -17.86 6.55 1.23
CA ALA A 93 -17.55 7.57 0.25
C ALA A 93 -18.84 8.26 -0.25
N ASN A 94 -18.78 9.57 -0.50
CA ASN A 94 -19.90 10.35 -1.02
C ASN A 94 -19.43 11.29 -2.15
N GLY A 95 -20.37 11.79 -2.95
CA GLY A 95 -20.13 12.78 -3.99
C GLY A 95 -20.14 12.20 -5.41
N ARG A 96 -19.51 12.92 -6.35
CA ARG A 96 -19.56 12.60 -7.79
C ARG A 96 -18.71 11.40 -8.19
N ASP A 97 -17.71 11.04 -7.40
CA ASP A 97 -16.78 9.95 -7.69
C ASP A 97 -16.41 9.16 -6.42
N PRO A 98 -17.35 8.37 -5.87
CA PRO A 98 -17.11 7.62 -4.64
C PRO A 98 -16.05 6.52 -4.80
N GLN A 99 -15.83 6.03 -6.02
CA GLN A 99 -14.79 5.03 -6.32
C GLN A 99 -13.40 5.62 -6.14
N ARG A 100 -13.18 6.83 -6.68
CA ARG A 100 -11.92 7.54 -6.50
C ARG A 100 -11.65 7.90 -5.05
N GLU A 101 -12.66 8.35 -4.31
CA GLU A 101 -12.51 8.66 -2.87
C GLU A 101 -12.17 7.40 -2.07
N ALA A 102 -12.87 6.28 -2.30
CA ALA A 102 -12.60 5.02 -1.64
C ALA A 102 -11.18 4.52 -1.93
N LEU A 103 -10.74 4.61 -3.18
CA LEU A 103 -9.38 4.26 -3.59
C LEU A 103 -8.35 5.16 -2.90
N ALA A 104 -8.56 6.47 -2.84
CA ALA A 104 -7.64 7.40 -2.20
C ALA A 104 -7.49 7.11 -0.69
N TYR A 105 -8.58 6.78 0.00
CA TYR A 105 -8.53 6.35 1.41
C TYR A 105 -7.74 5.06 1.59
N LEU A 106 -7.99 4.04 0.75
CA LEU A 106 -7.28 2.78 0.80
C LEU A 106 -5.78 2.95 0.53
N GLN A 107 -5.43 3.74 -0.49
CA GLN A 107 -4.04 4.04 -0.84
C GLN A 107 -3.33 4.80 0.28
N ASN A 108 -3.98 5.80 0.88
CA ASN A 108 -3.43 6.53 2.01
C ASN A 108 -3.22 5.63 3.24
N HIS A 109 -4.20 4.77 3.55
CA HIS A 109 -4.04 3.80 4.63
C HIS A 109 -2.84 2.89 4.39
N ALA A 110 -2.75 2.31 3.20
CA ALA A 110 -1.67 1.40 2.83
C ALA A 110 -0.29 2.10 2.83
N PHE A 111 -0.24 3.36 2.39
CA PHE A 111 0.97 4.16 2.47
C PHE A 111 1.45 4.32 3.91
N PHE A 112 0.59 4.78 4.82
CA PHE A 112 0.97 5.00 6.21
C PHE A 112 1.18 3.69 6.99
N GLU A 113 0.46 2.62 6.65
CA GLU A 113 0.71 1.29 7.19
C GLU A 113 2.16 0.86 6.95
N PHE A 114 2.69 1.11 5.75
CA PHE A 114 4.09 0.85 5.47
C PHE A 114 5.02 1.89 6.08
N ALA A 115 4.77 3.18 5.83
CA ALA A 115 5.66 4.28 6.22
C ALA A 115 5.78 4.46 7.75
N CYS A 116 4.79 4.01 8.52
CA CYS A 116 4.79 4.06 9.98
C CYS A 116 5.10 2.70 10.63
N GLY A 117 4.93 1.60 9.88
CA GLY A 117 5.32 0.25 10.29
C GLY A 117 6.70 -0.14 9.77
N ASN A 118 6.75 -1.18 8.93
CA ASN A 118 8.01 -1.81 8.47
C ASN A 118 8.93 -0.86 7.68
N GLY A 119 8.38 0.17 7.04
CA GLY A 119 9.13 1.16 6.27
C GLY A 119 9.61 2.36 7.09
N LYS A 120 9.30 2.44 8.38
CA LYS A 120 9.53 3.64 9.20
C LYS A 120 10.95 4.14 9.14
N ASP A 121 11.93 3.29 9.37
CA ASP A 121 13.34 3.69 9.35
C ASP A 121 13.78 4.16 7.96
N LEU A 122 13.30 3.52 6.88
CA LEU A 122 13.60 3.93 5.52
C LEU A 122 13.04 5.33 5.22
N PHE A 123 11.83 5.62 5.68
CA PHE A 123 11.22 6.95 5.52
C PHE A 123 11.91 8.00 6.37
N MET A 124 12.13 7.74 7.65
CA MET A 124 12.71 8.69 8.60
C MET A 124 14.15 9.06 8.21
N ASN A 125 14.94 8.09 7.72
CA ASN A 125 16.31 8.33 7.26
C ASN A 125 16.39 9.11 5.94
N ASN A 126 15.30 9.21 5.17
CA ASN A 126 15.27 9.86 3.87
C ASN A 126 14.19 10.96 3.76
N ILE A 127 13.63 11.42 4.89
CA ILE A 127 12.40 12.20 4.92
C ILE A 127 12.51 13.52 4.17
N ASP A 128 13.64 14.23 4.30
CA ASP A 128 13.86 15.52 3.64
C ASP A 128 13.80 15.41 2.12
N CYS A 129 14.31 14.32 1.53
CA CYS A 129 14.26 14.11 0.09
C CYS A 129 12.91 13.56 -0.36
N LEU A 130 12.39 12.55 0.35
CA LEU A 130 11.12 11.93 0.01
C LEU A 130 9.97 12.94 0.08
N GLN A 131 9.93 13.80 1.10
CA GLN A 131 8.92 14.84 1.22
C GLN A 131 8.96 15.79 0.03
N ARG A 132 10.13 16.36 -0.31
CA ARG A 132 10.27 17.23 -1.49
C ARG A 132 9.92 16.51 -2.80
N SER A 133 10.29 15.24 -2.92
CA SER A 133 10.01 14.43 -4.11
C SER A 133 8.52 14.15 -4.28
N PHE A 134 7.79 13.93 -3.17
CA PHE A 134 6.35 13.67 -3.17
C PHE A 134 5.51 14.95 -3.24
N GLU A 135 6.03 16.09 -2.77
CA GLU A 135 5.44 17.40 -3.03
C GLU A 135 5.40 17.72 -4.54
N GLN A 136 6.43 17.31 -5.29
CA GLN A 136 6.47 17.48 -6.74
C GLN A 136 5.57 16.48 -7.48
N VAL A 137 5.72 15.20 -7.17
CA VAL A 137 4.90 14.13 -7.76
C VAL A 137 4.57 13.11 -6.66
N PRO A 138 3.32 13.08 -6.17
CA PRO A 138 2.87 12.12 -5.16
C PRO A 138 3.12 10.68 -5.57
N LEU A 139 3.32 9.79 -4.61
CA LEU A 139 3.61 8.37 -4.86
C LEU A 139 2.56 7.72 -5.78
N THR A 140 1.27 7.95 -5.51
CA THR A 140 0.16 7.40 -6.31
C THR A 140 0.17 7.92 -7.75
N ASN A 141 0.53 9.20 -7.96
CA ASN A 141 0.71 9.74 -9.31
C ASN A 141 1.91 9.10 -10.03
N ARG A 142 3.00 8.80 -9.31
CA ARG A 142 4.15 8.06 -9.88
C ARG A 142 3.75 6.65 -10.27
N MET A 143 2.99 5.96 -9.43
CA MET A 143 2.46 4.63 -9.75
C MET A 143 1.61 4.66 -11.02
N GLN A 144 0.72 5.64 -11.16
CA GLN A 144 -0.07 5.83 -12.39
C GLN A 144 0.81 6.09 -13.62
N GLN A 145 1.84 6.94 -13.49
CA GLN A 145 2.82 7.20 -14.57
C GLN A 145 3.62 5.95 -14.92
N CYS A 146 3.85 5.05 -13.95
CA CYS A 146 4.48 3.76 -14.14
C CYS A 146 3.53 2.68 -14.69
N GLY A 147 2.30 3.04 -15.06
CA GLY A 147 1.35 2.12 -15.69
C GLY A 147 0.37 1.44 -14.74
N GLN A 148 0.26 1.87 -13.49
CA GLN A 148 -0.77 1.39 -12.58
C GLN A 148 -2.16 1.69 -13.17
N SER A 149 -2.83 0.68 -13.71
CA SER A 149 -4.21 0.82 -14.18
C SER A 149 -5.16 0.75 -12.99
N SER A 150 -6.12 1.68 -12.92
CA SER A 150 -7.12 1.72 -11.86
C SER A 150 -8.00 0.47 -11.89
N LEU A 151 -7.91 -0.37 -10.84
CA LEU A 151 -8.87 -1.42 -10.46
C LEU A 151 -9.18 -2.54 -11.48
N VAL A 152 -8.43 -2.66 -12.59
CA VAL A 152 -8.66 -3.74 -13.56
C VAL A 152 -7.90 -5.00 -13.13
N VAL A 153 -8.64 -5.96 -12.60
CA VAL A 153 -8.13 -7.31 -12.25
C VAL A 153 -8.05 -8.17 -13.51
N ASN A 154 -6.87 -8.69 -13.83
CA ASN A 154 -6.69 -9.75 -14.81
C ASN A 154 -5.63 -10.76 -14.32
N ASP A 155 -5.59 -11.95 -14.92
CA ASP A 155 -4.67 -13.04 -14.55
C ASP A 155 -3.17 -12.69 -14.75
N ASN A 156 -2.86 -11.53 -15.33
CA ASN A 156 -1.51 -11.02 -15.58
C ASN A 156 -1.16 -9.82 -14.67
N SER A 157 -1.85 -9.66 -13.54
CA SER A 157 -1.67 -8.53 -12.64
C SER A 157 -0.26 -8.48 -12.02
N CYS A 158 0.31 -9.63 -11.65
CA CYS A 158 1.60 -9.66 -10.95
C CYS A 158 2.78 -9.07 -11.75
N PRO A 159 3.06 -9.47 -13.01
CA PRO A 159 4.12 -8.85 -13.80
C PRO A 159 3.95 -7.33 -13.94
N ALA A 160 2.72 -6.85 -14.20
CA ALA A 160 2.45 -5.43 -14.33
C ALA A 160 2.70 -4.68 -13.02
N THR A 161 2.29 -5.24 -11.88
CA THR A 161 2.53 -4.64 -10.56
C THR A 161 4.01 -4.61 -10.20
N LEU A 162 4.78 -5.65 -10.54
CA LEU A 162 6.24 -5.67 -10.38
C LEU A 162 6.91 -4.55 -11.19
N GLU A 163 6.47 -4.33 -12.44
CA GLU A 163 6.97 -3.24 -13.28
C GLU A 163 6.65 -1.86 -12.69
N VAL A 164 5.44 -1.69 -12.15
CA VAL A 164 5.01 -0.44 -11.49
C VAL A 164 5.92 -0.11 -10.31
N THR A 165 6.13 -1.06 -9.39
CA THR A 165 6.93 -0.81 -8.17
C THR A 165 8.42 -0.64 -8.49
N ASP A 166 8.96 -1.37 -9.46
CA ASP A 166 10.33 -1.17 -9.94
C ASP A 166 10.52 0.19 -10.63
N CYS A 167 9.55 0.63 -11.43
CA CYS A 167 9.58 1.95 -12.06
C CYS A 167 9.57 3.06 -11.01
N VAL A 168 8.69 2.98 -10.00
CA VAL A 168 8.65 3.93 -8.87
C VAL A 168 9.99 3.94 -8.13
N ARG A 169 10.54 2.75 -7.83
CA ARG A 169 11.85 2.60 -7.21
C ARG A 169 12.90 3.36 -8.00
N GLN A 170 13.00 3.12 -9.31
CA GLN A 170 14.00 3.75 -10.18
C GLN A 170 13.89 5.27 -10.20
N GLN A 171 12.67 5.83 -10.32
CA GLN A 171 12.45 7.27 -10.28
C GLN A 171 12.97 7.89 -8.98
N ILE A 172 12.71 7.23 -7.84
CA ILE A 172 13.14 7.74 -6.53
C ILE A 172 14.63 7.47 -6.27
N VAL A 173 15.21 6.37 -6.78
CA VAL A 173 16.66 6.15 -6.70
C VAL A 173 17.41 7.28 -7.41
N GLN A 174 16.95 7.71 -8.58
CA GLN A 174 17.56 8.79 -9.33
C GLN A 174 17.47 10.15 -8.60
N ALA A 175 16.37 10.38 -7.88
CA ALA A 175 16.15 11.65 -7.17
C ALA A 175 16.74 11.70 -5.75
N CYS A 176 16.67 10.59 -5.01
CA CYS A 176 16.89 10.53 -3.57
C CYS A 176 17.81 9.39 -3.10
N GLY A 177 18.35 8.59 -4.04
CA GLY A 177 19.26 7.49 -3.72
C GLY A 177 18.57 6.17 -3.39
N ALA A 178 19.40 5.11 -3.23
CA ALA A 178 18.94 3.73 -3.11
C ALA A 178 17.98 3.48 -1.93
N SER A 179 18.28 4.06 -0.77
CA SER A 179 17.48 3.85 0.45
C SER A 179 16.08 4.47 0.34
N ALA A 180 15.99 5.70 -0.20
CA ALA A 180 14.72 6.34 -0.51
C ALA A 180 13.92 5.56 -1.57
N GLY A 181 14.62 5.01 -2.57
CA GLY A 181 14.02 4.14 -3.59
C GLY A 181 13.36 2.90 -2.99
N ALA A 182 14.03 2.23 -2.05
CA ALA A 182 13.47 1.10 -1.31
C ALA A 182 12.23 1.51 -0.48
N ALA A 183 12.26 2.68 0.16
CA ALA A 183 11.12 3.22 0.92
C ALA A 183 9.89 3.40 0.02
N ALA A 184 10.06 4.05 -1.13
CA ALA A 184 8.97 4.30 -2.09
C ALA A 184 8.47 3.02 -2.74
N CYS A 185 9.37 2.09 -3.07
CA CYS A 185 9.03 0.77 -3.59
C CYS A 185 8.16 -0.01 -2.60
N GLY A 186 8.59 -0.11 -1.33
CA GLY A 186 7.84 -0.84 -0.31
C GLY A 186 6.47 -0.22 -0.02
N ALA A 187 6.37 1.11 -0.04
CA ALA A 187 5.08 1.80 0.08
C ALA A 187 4.15 1.51 -1.11
N ALA A 188 4.68 1.53 -2.34
CA ALA A 188 3.95 1.18 -3.54
C ALA A 188 3.48 -0.29 -3.50
N THR A 189 4.36 -1.22 -3.09
CA THR A 189 4.01 -2.64 -2.88
C THR A 189 2.88 -2.80 -1.86
N ASN A 190 2.90 -2.04 -0.74
CA ASN A 190 1.84 -2.16 0.25
C ASN A 190 0.49 -1.60 -0.26
N ILE A 191 0.51 -0.57 -1.09
CA ILE A 191 -0.69 -0.08 -1.79
C ILE A 191 -1.28 -1.17 -2.68
N GLU A 192 -0.46 -1.80 -3.50
CA GLU A 192 -0.90 -2.87 -4.42
C GLU A 192 -1.41 -4.10 -3.67
N ARG A 193 -0.74 -4.47 -2.57
CA ARG A 193 -1.19 -5.54 -1.67
C ARG A 193 -2.62 -5.32 -1.17
N ARG A 194 -2.97 -4.08 -0.82
CA ARG A 194 -4.29 -3.72 -0.26
C ARG A 194 -5.41 -3.70 -1.31
N LEU A 195 -5.09 -3.74 -2.60
CA LEU A 195 -6.07 -3.89 -3.68
C LEU A 195 -6.51 -5.36 -3.88
N ASP A 196 -5.90 -6.30 -3.16
CA ASP A 196 -6.34 -7.70 -2.97
C ASP A 196 -6.51 -8.52 -4.27
N PHE A 197 -5.65 -8.28 -5.26
CA PHE A 197 -5.63 -9.03 -6.53
C PHE A 197 -4.34 -9.81 -6.78
N LEU A 198 -3.41 -9.79 -5.81
CA LEU A 198 -2.08 -10.40 -5.91
C LEU A 198 -1.99 -11.65 -5.03
N ASP A 199 -1.38 -12.70 -5.57
CA ASP A 199 -1.07 -13.90 -4.79
C ASP A 199 0.16 -13.71 -3.88
N ALA A 200 0.34 -14.63 -2.93
CA ALA A 200 1.42 -14.57 -1.96
C ALA A 200 2.82 -14.68 -2.60
N ALA A 201 2.95 -15.37 -3.75
CA ALA A 201 4.23 -15.53 -4.44
C ALA A 201 4.64 -14.19 -5.07
N CYS A 202 3.70 -13.48 -5.68
CA CYS A 202 3.91 -12.15 -6.21
C CYS A 202 4.33 -11.16 -5.13
N LEU A 203 3.60 -11.13 -4.00
CA LEU A 203 3.92 -10.24 -2.89
C LEU A 203 5.34 -10.48 -2.35
N THR A 204 5.74 -11.76 -2.24
CA THR A 204 7.10 -12.13 -1.81
C THR A 204 8.17 -11.60 -2.75
N GLU A 205 7.95 -11.74 -4.06
CA GLU A 205 8.86 -11.22 -5.09
C GLU A 205 8.94 -9.68 -5.06
N MET A 206 7.79 -9.01 -4.90
CA MET A 206 7.75 -7.55 -4.77
C MET A 206 8.53 -7.06 -3.54
N ASP A 207 8.32 -7.68 -2.38
CA ASP A 207 9.04 -7.34 -1.15
C ASP A 207 10.56 -7.55 -1.31
N ALA A 208 10.96 -8.63 -2.00
CA ALA A 208 12.37 -8.91 -2.28
C ALA A 208 13.03 -7.81 -3.12
N ARG A 209 12.34 -7.31 -4.17
CA ARG A 209 12.84 -6.24 -5.06
C ARG A 209 12.90 -4.88 -4.39
N CYS A 210 12.01 -4.62 -3.44
CA CYS A 210 12.01 -3.38 -2.68
C CYS A 210 13.03 -3.37 -1.53
N SER A 211 13.65 -4.51 -1.20
CA SER A 211 14.63 -4.61 -0.12
C SER A 211 15.98 -3.97 -0.49
N VAL A 212 16.59 -3.25 0.47
CA VAL A 212 17.94 -2.66 0.30
C VAL A 212 19.03 -3.76 0.28
N CYS A 213 18.76 -4.94 0.86
CA CYS A 213 19.70 -6.04 1.02
C CYS A 213 20.27 -6.57 -0.31
N GLN A 214 19.49 -6.61 -1.39
CA GLN A 214 20.01 -7.10 -2.67
C GLN A 214 21.14 -6.22 -3.21
N LEU A 215 21.11 -4.91 -2.95
CA LEU A 215 22.18 -4.01 -3.39
C LEU A 215 23.46 -4.21 -2.56
N GLN A 216 23.32 -4.35 -1.23
CA GLN A 216 24.47 -4.52 -0.32
C GLN A 216 25.20 -5.85 -0.52
N ILE A 217 24.47 -6.94 -0.76
CA ILE A 217 25.06 -8.26 -1.01
C ILE A 217 25.83 -8.24 -2.34
N LEU A 218 25.24 -7.66 -3.39
CA LEU A 218 25.92 -7.54 -4.69
C LEU A 218 27.15 -6.64 -4.60
N THR A 219 27.07 -5.48 -3.95
CA THR A 219 28.22 -4.59 -3.78
C THR A 219 29.32 -5.22 -2.92
N SER A 220 28.95 -5.98 -1.88
CA SER A 220 29.93 -6.67 -1.03
C SER A 220 30.63 -7.80 -1.77
N LEU A 221 29.90 -8.57 -2.58
CA LEU A 221 30.46 -9.61 -3.45
C LEU A 221 31.37 -9.01 -4.53
N ILE A 222 30.97 -7.91 -5.16
CA ILE A 222 31.77 -7.20 -6.16
C ILE A 222 33.05 -6.63 -5.53
N LEU A 223 32.97 -6.01 -4.35
CA LEU A 223 34.14 -5.49 -3.63
C LEU A 223 35.10 -6.62 -3.23
N LEU A 224 34.58 -7.76 -2.78
CA LEU A 224 35.39 -8.95 -2.48
C LEU A 224 36.08 -9.52 -3.73
N LEU A 225 35.39 -9.54 -4.87
CA LEU A 225 35.94 -9.96 -6.16
C LEU A 225 37.04 -9.02 -6.64
N ILE A 226 36.81 -7.70 -6.59
CA ILE A 226 37.80 -6.68 -6.95
C ILE A 226 39.02 -6.77 -6.03
N HIS A 227 38.82 -6.91 -4.71
CA HIS A 227 39.91 -7.07 -3.76
C HIS A 227 40.74 -8.32 -4.09
N ARG A 228 40.11 -9.45 -4.42
CA ARG A 228 40.86 -10.65 -4.82
C ARG A 228 41.63 -10.47 -6.12
N ILE A 229 41.11 -9.73 -7.10
CA ILE A 229 41.79 -9.51 -8.39
C ILE A 229 43.01 -8.57 -8.25
N ILE A 230 42.92 -7.56 -7.38
CA ILE A 230 44.01 -6.57 -7.20
C ILE A 230 45.14 -7.12 -6.32
N PHE A 231 44.82 -8.00 -5.38
CA PHE A 231 45.76 -8.46 -4.34
C PHE A 231 46.10 -9.97 -4.45
N SER A 232 45.79 -10.62 -5.58
CA SER A 232 46.37 -11.92 -5.98
C SER A 232 47.39 -11.71 -7.09
#